data_AF-A0A9Q8E8D3-F1
#
_entry.id   AF-A0A9Q8E8D3-F1
#
_cell.length_a   1.000
_cell.length_b   1.000
_cell.length_c   1.000
_cell.angle_alpha   90.00
_cell.angle_beta   90.00
_cell.angle_gamma   90.00
#
_symmetry.space_group_name_H-M   'P 1'
#
loop_
_entity.id
_entity.type
_entity.pdbx_description
1 polymer ?
#
loop_
_entity_poly.entity_id
_entity_poly.type
_entity_poly.pdbx_seq_one_letter_code
_entity_poly.pdbx_strand_id
1 'polypeptide(L)'
;MHSYEDRIRAVELYYRYGKNASVVVMELGYPSTKQLGRWVRIYEEKGDLPRELKPRERYSRTQKIAAVEHYLTHGGCLSYTRRAIGYPSNEILKRWIEEFYPNARPLVIRSGTSKCFSPEERSQAVRELCNRRGTARKVAQSIGVSVPVLYKWKKDLISDEAYQSIRKRKAAPQDKNQDTLLGEIQRLRKQVHQLQLERDILTKANELIKKDLGISFLKLKNREKTLIVDALKKKYPVAELLSVLQLARSCYFYHKASKRLYDKYAEIRVIMADIFEENYRCYGYRRLHAMLRSNNRVISEKVVRRLMAEEQLVVKRTRRRRYNSYCGEIGPAPEKYAQRT
;
A
#
# COMPACT_ATOMS: atom_id res chain seq x y z
N MET A 1 -46.13 54.60 10.80
CA MET A 1 -47.43 53.89 10.86
C MET A 1 -48.44 54.76 10.14
N HIS A 2 -49.29 54.18 9.29
CA HIS A 2 -50.32 54.95 8.56
C HIS A 2 -51.53 55.19 9.45
N SER A 3 -52.11 56.39 9.40
CA SER A 3 -53.31 56.71 10.17
C SER A 3 -54.48 55.82 9.76
N TYR A 4 -55.54 55.76 10.56
CA TYR A 4 -56.76 55.01 10.19
C TYR A 4 -57.39 55.57 8.90
N GLU A 5 -57.42 56.90 8.79
CA GLU A 5 -57.96 57.61 7.62
C GLU A 5 -57.17 57.31 6.34
N ASP A 6 -55.84 57.29 6.42
CA ASP A 6 -54.97 56.96 5.27
C ASP A 6 -55.19 55.52 4.79
N ARG A 7 -55.47 54.60 5.73
CA ARG A 7 -55.72 53.18 5.43
C ARG A 7 -57.04 52.97 4.71
N ILE A 8 -58.11 53.62 5.19
CA ILE A 8 -59.42 53.57 4.55
C ILE A 8 -59.36 54.21 3.17
N ARG A 9 -58.73 55.38 3.04
CA ARG A 9 -58.55 56.06 1.75
C ARG A 9 -57.87 55.16 0.71
N ALA A 10 -56.83 54.43 1.11
CA ALA A 10 -56.14 53.49 0.22
C ALA A 10 -57.03 52.30 -0.20
N VAL A 11 -57.89 51.78 0.69
CA VAL A 11 -58.82 50.70 0.38
C VAL A 11 -59.99 51.17 -0.50
N GLU A 12 -60.51 52.37 -0.28
CA GLU A 12 -61.52 52.97 -1.15
C GLU A 12 -61.01 53.18 -2.57
N LEU A 13 -59.79 53.75 -2.72
CA LEU A 13 -59.14 53.92 -4.02
C LEU A 13 -58.90 52.58 -4.72
N TYR A 14 -58.59 51.52 -3.96
CA TYR A 14 -58.46 50.17 -4.51
C TYR A 14 -59.74 49.66 -5.18
N TYR A 15 -60.91 49.91 -4.60
CA TYR A 15 -62.17 49.57 -5.25
C TYR A 15 -62.53 50.51 -6.41
N ARG A 16 -62.23 51.81 -6.30
CA ARG A 16 -62.45 52.77 -7.40
C ARG A 16 -61.65 52.40 -8.65
N TYR A 17 -60.41 51.92 -8.50
CA TYR A 17 -59.57 51.49 -9.63
C TYR A 17 -59.75 50.02 -10.04
N GLY A 18 -60.91 49.42 -9.76
CA GLY A 18 -61.22 48.06 -10.22
C GLY A 18 -60.32 46.99 -9.63
N LYS A 19 -59.92 47.12 -8.36
CA LYS A 19 -59.09 46.17 -7.59
C LYS A 19 -57.63 46.10 -8.04
N ASN A 20 -57.09 47.18 -8.60
CA ASN A 20 -55.69 47.26 -9.00
C ASN A 20 -54.79 47.90 -7.93
N ALA A 21 -54.07 47.07 -7.16
CA ALA A 21 -53.23 47.52 -6.05
C ALA A 21 -52.04 48.37 -6.50
N SER A 22 -51.48 48.10 -7.67
CA SER A 22 -50.28 48.80 -8.15
C SER A 22 -50.56 50.27 -8.46
N VAL A 23 -51.74 50.56 -9.00
CA VAL A 23 -52.17 51.94 -9.33
C VAL A 23 -52.35 52.76 -8.06
N VAL A 24 -53.01 52.21 -7.05
CA VAL A 24 -53.21 52.87 -5.75
C VAL A 24 -51.87 53.20 -5.07
N VAL A 25 -50.91 52.27 -5.11
CA VAL A 25 -49.60 52.47 -4.48
C VAL A 25 -48.77 53.49 -5.24
N MET A 26 -48.88 53.53 -6.57
CA MET A 26 -48.21 54.53 -7.41
C MET A 26 -48.74 55.95 -7.13
N GLU A 27 -50.05 56.08 -6.92
CA GLU A 27 -50.69 57.39 -6.68
C GLU A 27 -50.46 57.90 -5.25
N LEU A 28 -50.61 57.04 -4.24
CA LEU A 28 -50.47 57.46 -2.83
C LEU A 28 -49.02 57.44 -2.35
N GLY A 29 -48.11 56.70 -3.01
CA GLY A 29 -46.73 56.49 -2.56
C GLY A 29 -46.60 55.59 -1.31
N TYR A 30 -47.73 55.13 -0.77
CA TYR A 30 -47.87 54.18 0.33
C TYR A 30 -49.20 53.43 0.16
N PRO A 31 -49.46 52.31 0.86
CA PRO A 31 -48.52 51.39 1.49
C PRO A 31 -47.88 50.45 0.44
N SER A 32 -47.10 49.44 0.83
CA SER A 32 -46.68 48.41 -0.14
C SER A 32 -47.88 47.62 -0.70
N THR A 33 -47.77 47.10 -1.92
CA THR A 33 -48.83 46.27 -2.55
C THR A 33 -49.28 45.11 -1.66
N LYS A 34 -48.35 44.47 -0.94
CA LYS A 34 -48.63 43.41 0.05
C LYS A 34 -49.39 43.90 1.28
N GLN A 35 -49.13 45.13 1.72
CA GLN A 35 -49.85 45.76 2.84
C GLN A 35 -51.26 46.18 2.42
N LEU A 36 -51.43 46.78 1.24
CA LEU A 36 -52.75 47.13 0.71
C LEU A 36 -53.62 45.88 0.55
N GLY A 37 -53.08 44.81 -0.05
CA GLY A 37 -53.81 43.53 -0.16
C GLY A 37 -54.11 42.85 1.19
N ARG A 38 -53.45 43.26 2.28
CA ARG A 38 -53.81 42.85 3.65
C ARG A 38 -54.95 43.71 4.19
N TRP A 39 -54.91 45.02 3.97
CA TRP A 39 -55.97 45.93 4.38
C TRP A 39 -57.29 45.61 3.72
N VAL A 40 -57.28 45.37 2.40
CA VAL A 40 -58.45 44.95 1.61
C VAL A 40 -59.06 43.66 2.16
N ARG A 41 -58.25 42.63 2.42
CA ARG A 41 -58.75 41.37 3.01
C ARG A 41 -59.44 41.57 4.36
N ILE A 42 -58.86 42.39 5.23
CA ILE A 42 -59.45 42.68 6.54
C ILE A 42 -60.76 43.47 6.38
N TYR A 43 -60.80 44.41 5.44
CA TYR A 43 -61.99 45.19 5.11
C TYR A 43 -63.11 44.31 4.53
N GLU A 44 -62.79 43.35 3.66
CA GLU A 44 -63.77 42.38 3.13
C GLU A 44 -64.30 41.43 4.21
N GLU A 45 -63.46 41.00 5.16
CA GLU A 45 -63.87 40.10 6.25
C GLU A 45 -64.71 40.80 7.33
N LYS A 46 -64.41 42.06 7.66
CA LYS A 46 -64.99 42.75 8.82
C LYS A 46 -65.88 43.95 8.48
N GLY A 47 -65.91 44.37 7.22
CA GLY A 47 -66.59 45.59 6.77
C GLY A 47 -65.90 46.90 7.15
N ASP A 48 -64.86 46.84 7.99
CA ASP A 48 -64.08 48.00 8.43
C ASP A 48 -62.65 47.58 8.82
N LEU A 49 -61.71 48.54 8.80
CA LEU A 49 -60.33 48.35 9.23
C LEU A 49 -60.19 48.62 10.73
N PRO A 50 -59.55 47.73 11.50
CA PRO A 50 -59.25 48.02 12.91
C PRO A 50 -58.42 49.31 13.07
N ARG A 51 -58.83 50.17 14.02
CA ARG A 51 -58.08 51.40 14.37
C ARG A 51 -56.61 51.12 14.66
N GLU A 52 -56.30 49.96 15.25
CA GLU A 52 -54.95 49.46 15.41
C GLU A 52 -54.75 48.13 14.68
N LEU A 53 -54.00 48.13 13.57
CA LEU A 53 -53.60 46.91 12.89
C LEU A 53 -52.34 46.33 13.54
N LYS A 54 -52.50 45.26 14.32
CA LYS A 54 -51.35 44.54 14.89
C LYS A 54 -50.45 44.00 13.76
N PRO A 55 -49.12 44.14 13.84
CA PRO A 55 -48.19 43.49 12.92
C PRO A 55 -48.44 41.97 12.87
N ARG A 56 -48.24 41.35 11.71
CA ARG A 56 -48.35 39.89 11.59
C ARG A 56 -47.22 39.26 12.39
N GLU A 57 -47.56 38.39 13.34
CA GLU A 57 -46.54 37.59 14.02
C GLU A 57 -45.84 36.69 13.00
N ARG A 58 -44.51 36.83 12.90
CA ARG A 58 -43.69 36.15 11.90
C ARG A 58 -43.60 34.63 12.15
N TYR A 59 -43.90 34.20 13.37
CA TYR A 59 -43.80 32.81 13.82
C TYR A 59 -45.01 32.47 14.69
N SER A 60 -45.58 31.27 14.50
CA SER A 60 -46.71 30.80 15.31
C SER A 60 -46.28 30.51 16.75
N ARG A 61 -47.22 30.53 17.70
CA ARG A 61 -46.95 30.15 19.10
C ARG A 61 -46.39 28.73 19.22
N THR A 62 -46.88 27.80 18.40
CA THR A 62 -46.39 26.41 18.33
C THR A 62 -44.93 26.32 17.88
N GLN A 63 -44.55 27.13 16.87
CA GLN A 63 -43.17 27.22 16.41
C GLN A 63 -42.24 27.82 17.48
N LYS A 64 -42.71 28.81 18.25
CA LYS A 64 -41.95 29.39 19.35
C LYS A 64 -41.66 28.35 20.43
N ILE A 65 -42.68 27.59 20.85
CA ILE A 65 -42.56 26.55 21.89
C ILE A 65 -41.59 25.45 21.46
N ALA A 66 -41.75 24.90 20.25
CA ALA A 66 -40.87 23.84 19.75
C ALA A 66 -39.39 24.25 19.70
N ALA A 67 -39.11 25.52 19.35
CA ALA A 67 -37.75 26.04 19.32
C ALA A 67 -37.13 26.20 20.72
N VAL A 68 -37.94 26.60 21.71
CA VAL A 68 -37.50 26.71 23.10
C VAL A 68 -37.33 25.33 23.74
N GLU A 69 -38.23 24.38 23.49
CA GLU A 69 -38.11 22.99 23.97
C GLU A 69 -36.84 22.33 23.46
N HIS A 70 -36.57 22.42 22.15
CA HIS A 70 -35.34 21.86 21.58
C HIS A 70 -34.08 22.48 22.19
N TYR A 71 -34.13 23.77 22.58
CA TYR A 71 -33.03 24.42 23.29
C TYR A 71 -32.77 23.81 24.66
N LEU A 72 -33.84 23.54 25.40
CA LEU A 72 -33.76 22.92 26.72
C LEU A 72 -33.28 21.47 26.64
N THR A 73 -33.74 20.69 25.67
CA THR A 73 -33.36 19.27 25.54
C THR A 73 -31.93 19.05 25.03
N HIS A 74 -31.40 19.95 24.18
CA HIS A 74 -30.09 19.77 23.53
C HIS A 74 -28.97 20.63 24.16
N GLY A 75 -29.04 20.90 25.46
CA GLY A 75 -27.93 21.46 26.22
C GLY A 75 -27.72 22.97 26.07
N GLY A 76 -28.75 23.73 25.71
CA GLY A 76 -28.76 25.18 25.87
C GLY A 76 -27.89 25.98 24.90
N CYS A 77 -27.61 25.45 23.71
CA CYS A 77 -26.83 26.17 22.69
C CYS A 77 -27.72 26.81 21.61
N LEU A 78 -27.80 28.16 21.59
CA LEU A 78 -28.59 28.93 20.61
C LEU A 78 -28.17 28.66 19.14
N SER A 79 -26.87 28.53 18.90
CA SER A 79 -26.35 28.28 17.54
C SER A 79 -26.58 26.86 17.06
N TYR A 80 -26.77 25.90 17.98
CA TYR A 80 -27.09 24.52 17.64
C TYR A 80 -28.58 24.38 17.32
N THR A 81 -29.45 24.94 18.16
CA THR A 81 -30.90 24.93 17.95
C THR A 81 -31.31 25.62 16.65
N ARG A 82 -30.69 26.76 16.33
CA ARG A 82 -30.90 27.42 15.03
C ARG A 82 -30.49 26.54 13.84
N ARG A 83 -29.37 25.82 13.94
CA ARG A 83 -28.92 24.92 12.87
C ARG A 83 -29.83 23.69 12.71
N ALA A 84 -30.38 23.19 13.81
CA ALA A 84 -31.27 22.04 13.80
C ALA A 84 -32.68 22.37 13.27
N ILE A 85 -33.25 23.49 13.70
CA ILE A 85 -34.64 23.87 13.38
C ILE A 85 -34.73 24.75 12.13
N GLY A 86 -33.67 25.47 11.77
CA GLY A 86 -33.59 26.33 10.59
C GLY A 86 -34.24 27.71 10.75
N TYR A 87 -34.99 27.94 11.83
CA TYR A 87 -35.55 29.21 12.25
C TYR A 87 -35.56 29.26 13.80
N PRO A 88 -35.66 30.41 14.49
CA PRO A 88 -35.43 31.80 14.07
C PRO A 88 -33.95 32.22 14.25
N SER A 89 -33.61 33.52 14.15
CA SER A 89 -32.27 34.01 14.49
C SER A 89 -31.97 33.84 15.99
N ASN A 90 -30.68 33.77 16.35
CA ASN A 90 -30.23 33.54 17.73
C ASN A 90 -30.82 34.59 18.72
N GLU A 91 -30.96 35.84 18.29
CA GLU A 91 -31.51 36.94 19.11
C GLU A 91 -33.02 36.81 19.34
N ILE A 92 -33.75 36.30 18.34
CA ILE A 92 -35.19 36.05 18.47
C ILE A 92 -35.41 34.86 19.39
N LEU A 93 -34.64 33.79 19.23
CA LEU A 93 -34.72 32.62 20.10
C LEU A 93 -34.38 32.99 21.56
N LYS A 94 -33.38 33.83 21.78
CA LYS A 94 -33.04 34.35 23.12
C LYS A 94 -34.21 35.08 23.76
N ARG A 95 -34.86 35.99 23.02
CA ARG A 95 -36.05 36.70 23.51
C ARG A 95 -37.20 35.75 23.83
N TRP A 96 -37.44 34.72 23.01
CA TRP A 96 -38.46 33.72 23.34
C TRP A 96 -38.12 32.94 24.60
N ILE A 97 -36.87 32.57 24.82
CA ILE A 97 -36.45 31.90 26.06
C ILE A 97 -36.71 32.80 27.28
N GLU A 98 -36.37 34.09 27.19
CA GLU A 98 -36.64 35.07 28.25
C GLU A 98 -38.15 35.29 28.48
N GLU A 99 -38.95 35.31 27.40
CA GLU A 99 -40.41 35.48 27.45
C GLU A 99 -41.13 34.26 28.06
N PHE A 100 -40.76 33.04 27.64
CA PHE A 100 -41.37 31.81 28.13
C PHE A 100 -40.81 31.35 29.48
N TYR A 101 -39.58 31.73 29.81
CA TYR A 101 -38.88 31.31 31.03
C TYR A 101 -38.04 32.45 31.63
N PRO A 102 -38.67 33.48 32.22
CA PRO A 102 -37.99 34.68 32.75
C PRO A 102 -36.98 34.38 33.87
N ASN A 103 -37.08 33.22 34.53
CA ASN A 103 -36.16 32.78 35.58
C ASN A 103 -35.16 31.70 35.14
N ALA A 104 -35.27 31.20 33.90
CA ALA A 104 -34.28 30.29 33.36
C ALA A 104 -33.06 31.10 32.94
N ARG A 105 -32.12 31.26 33.89
CA ARG A 105 -30.77 31.71 33.53
C ARG A 105 -30.31 30.83 32.38
N PRO A 106 -29.98 31.37 31.19
CA PRO A 106 -29.41 30.55 30.15
C PRO A 106 -28.21 29.85 30.77
N LEU A 107 -28.11 28.54 30.57
CA LEU A 107 -26.94 27.73 30.91
C LEU A 107 -25.78 28.16 29.98
N VAL A 108 -25.42 29.44 30.05
CA VAL A 108 -24.15 29.93 29.63
C VAL A 108 -23.22 29.33 30.66
N ILE A 109 -22.57 28.23 30.28
CA ILE A 109 -21.27 27.91 30.86
C ILE A 109 -20.39 29.11 30.46
N ARG A 110 -20.47 30.19 31.23
CA ARG A 110 -19.45 31.22 31.23
C ARG A 110 -18.22 30.48 31.69
N SER A 111 -17.31 30.22 30.76
CA SER A 111 -15.92 29.94 31.08
C SER A 111 -15.40 31.12 31.89
N GLY A 112 -15.52 31.04 33.21
CA GLY A 112 -15.25 32.18 34.10
C GLY A 112 -15.83 32.06 35.50
N THR A 113 -15.75 30.90 36.16
CA THR A 113 -15.53 30.92 37.61
C THR A 113 -14.03 30.92 37.80
N SER A 114 -13.44 32.11 37.86
CA SER A 114 -12.04 32.32 38.18
C SER A 114 -11.78 31.85 39.60
N LYS A 115 -11.53 30.55 39.77
CA LYS A 115 -10.64 30.10 40.84
C LYS A 115 -9.31 30.81 40.55
N CYS A 116 -8.93 31.75 41.40
CA CYS A 116 -7.67 32.48 41.25
C CYS A 116 -6.53 31.52 41.55
N PHE A 117 -6.02 30.85 40.52
CA PHE A 117 -4.87 29.97 40.68
C PHE A 117 -3.61 30.80 40.91
N SER A 118 -2.91 30.51 42.01
CA SER A 118 -1.59 31.08 42.33
C SER A 118 -0.59 30.73 41.21
N PRO A 119 0.40 31.59 40.91
CA PRO A 119 1.48 31.28 39.98
C PRO A 119 2.17 29.94 40.27
N GLU A 120 2.26 29.55 41.53
CA GLU A 120 2.84 28.27 41.98
C GLU A 120 1.98 27.07 41.61
N GLU A 121 0.66 27.18 41.83
CA GLU A 121 -0.33 26.16 41.46
C GLU A 121 -0.35 25.94 39.95
N ARG A 122 -0.24 27.01 39.16
CA ARG A 122 -0.12 26.91 37.69
C ARG A 122 1.18 26.22 37.29
N SER A 123 2.28 26.51 37.98
CA SER A 123 3.59 25.90 37.70
C SER A 123 3.62 24.41 38.08
N GLN A 124 2.94 24.01 39.16
CA GLN A 124 2.75 22.61 39.53
C GLN A 124 1.87 21.88 38.52
N ALA A 125 0.76 22.49 38.09
CA ALA A 125 -0.13 21.96 37.08
C ALA A 125 0.58 21.67 35.74
N VAL A 126 1.47 22.58 35.32
CA VAL A 126 2.27 22.42 34.10
C VAL A 126 3.35 21.34 34.26
N ARG A 127 3.99 21.22 35.44
CA ARG A 127 4.93 20.14 35.73
C ARG A 127 4.26 18.76 35.68
N GLU A 128 3.09 18.62 36.30
CA GLU A 128 2.28 17.40 36.23
C GLU A 128 1.83 17.09 34.80
N LEU A 129 1.45 18.11 34.02
CA LEU A 129 1.12 17.94 32.61
C LEU A 129 2.31 17.44 31.78
N CYS A 130 3.52 17.92 32.05
CA CYS A 130 4.73 17.52 31.32
C CYS A 130 5.23 16.13 31.71
N ASN A 131 5.08 15.74 32.98
CA ASN A 131 5.54 14.44 33.50
C ASN A 131 4.47 13.35 33.51
N ARG A 132 3.30 13.61 32.91
CA ARG A 132 2.18 12.67 32.93
C ARG A 132 2.50 11.38 32.16
N ARG A 133 2.09 10.24 32.74
CA ARG A 133 2.03 8.93 32.06
C ARG A 133 0.65 8.64 31.44
N GLY A 134 -0.33 9.54 31.62
CA GLY A 134 -1.72 9.37 31.18
C GLY A 134 -2.28 10.54 30.35
N THR A 135 -3.61 10.59 30.21
CA THR A 135 -4.30 11.62 29.41
C THR A 135 -4.32 12.98 30.12
N ALA A 136 -4.18 14.07 29.34
CA ALA A 136 -4.21 15.44 29.87
C ALA A 136 -5.52 15.78 30.60
N ARG A 137 -6.60 15.07 30.29
CA ARG A 137 -7.91 15.21 30.95
C ARG A 137 -7.87 14.79 32.42
N LYS A 138 -7.10 13.74 32.76
CA LYS A 138 -6.97 13.26 34.15
C LYS A 138 -6.24 14.28 35.02
N VAL A 139 -5.19 14.90 34.48
CA VAL A 139 -4.45 16.00 35.13
C VAL A 139 -5.32 17.25 35.27
N ALA A 140 -6.12 17.56 34.26
CA ALA A 140 -7.03 18.70 34.31
C ALA A 140 -8.13 18.50 35.37
N GLN A 141 -8.65 17.28 35.51
CA GLN A 141 -9.64 16.92 36.52
C GLN A 141 -9.09 16.97 37.95
N SER A 142 -7.86 16.51 38.21
CA SER A 142 -7.27 16.56 39.56
C SER A 142 -7.07 17.99 40.08
N ILE A 143 -6.89 18.95 39.16
CA ILE A 143 -6.62 20.35 39.47
C ILE A 143 -7.92 21.19 39.42
N GLY A 144 -9.00 20.63 38.86
CA GLY A 144 -10.29 21.30 38.70
C GLY A 144 -10.29 22.35 37.58
N VAL A 145 -9.52 22.11 36.51
CA VAL A 145 -9.31 23.03 35.39
C VAL A 145 -9.71 22.35 34.09
N SER A 146 -10.07 23.12 33.06
CA SER A 146 -10.31 22.57 31.73
C SER A 146 -8.99 22.27 31.01
N VAL A 147 -8.96 21.20 30.20
CA VAL A 147 -7.77 20.81 29.41
C VAL A 147 -7.21 21.98 28.57
N PRO A 148 -8.03 22.83 27.91
CA PRO A 148 -7.51 23.97 27.16
C PRO A 148 -6.79 25.01 28.02
N VAL A 149 -7.26 25.26 29.24
CA VAL A 149 -6.62 26.21 30.17
C VAL A 149 -5.26 25.68 30.62
N LEU A 150 -5.14 24.37 30.83
CA LEU A 150 -3.88 23.71 31.18
C LEU A 150 -2.83 23.82 30.07
N TYR A 151 -3.24 23.71 28.79
CA TYR A 151 -2.37 23.96 27.65
C TYR A 151 -2.03 25.44 27.47
N LYS A 152 -2.96 26.34 27.79
CA LYS A 152 -2.71 27.78 27.81
C LYS A 152 -1.65 28.12 28.86
N TRP A 153 -1.77 27.63 30.10
CA TRP A 153 -0.75 27.81 31.14
C TRP A 153 0.60 27.20 30.76
N LYS A 154 0.60 26.02 30.11
CA LYS A 154 1.83 25.44 29.59
C LYS A 154 2.51 26.36 28.57
N LYS A 155 1.72 27.00 27.69
CA LYS A 155 2.23 27.94 26.69
C LYS A 155 2.73 29.24 27.33
N ASP A 156 2.04 29.73 28.35
CA ASP A 156 2.36 31.01 29.01
C ASP A 156 3.57 30.88 29.96
N LEU A 157 3.73 29.74 30.65
CA LEU A 157 4.82 29.50 31.63
C LEU A 157 6.09 28.91 31.00
N ILE A 158 5.96 28.17 29.90
CA ILE A 158 7.11 27.70 29.13
C ILE A 158 7.35 28.75 28.04
N SER A 159 8.19 29.74 28.33
CA SER A 159 8.68 30.75 27.36
C SER A 159 8.94 30.11 25.99
N ASP A 160 8.66 30.85 24.92
CA ASP A 160 8.93 30.43 23.54
C ASP A 160 10.36 29.88 23.37
N GLU A 161 11.36 30.30 24.15
CA GLU A 161 12.73 29.75 24.13
C GLU A 161 12.85 28.34 24.77
N ALA A 162 12.11 28.06 25.84
CA ALA A 162 12.01 26.73 26.44
C ALA A 162 11.16 25.78 25.57
N TYR A 163 10.11 26.31 24.92
CA TYR A 163 9.28 25.56 23.97
C TYR A 163 10.04 25.29 22.66
N GLN A 164 10.84 26.24 22.17
CA GLN A 164 11.76 26.11 21.04
C GLN A 164 12.90 25.14 21.35
N SER A 165 13.47 25.15 22.56
CA SER A 165 14.52 24.18 22.95
C SER A 165 13.98 22.76 23.16
N ILE A 166 12.75 22.58 23.67
CA ILE A 166 12.08 21.27 23.72
C ILE A 166 11.67 20.79 22.32
N ARG A 167 11.24 21.69 21.43
CA ARG A 167 10.96 21.38 20.02
C ARG A 167 12.24 21.09 19.24
N LYS A 168 13.35 21.79 19.50
CA LYS A 168 14.70 21.48 19.00
C LYS A 168 15.30 20.20 19.60
N ARG A 169 14.88 19.78 20.80
CA ARG A 169 15.22 18.45 21.36
C ARG A 169 14.36 17.33 20.76
N LYS A 170 13.10 17.59 20.42
CA LYS A 170 12.26 16.65 19.62
C LYS A 170 12.67 16.59 18.14
N ALA A 171 13.21 17.69 17.62
CA ALA A 171 13.92 17.78 16.35
C ALA A 171 15.44 17.83 16.61
N ALA A 172 15.94 17.01 17.55
CA ALA A 172 17.37 16.73 17.55
C ALA A 172 17.71 16.26 16.12
N PRO A 173 18.87 16.65 15.54
CA PRO A 173 19.28 16.06 14.28
C PRO A 173 19.17 14.56 14.47
N GLN A 174 18.43 13.86 13.59
CA GLN A 174 18.45 12.39 13.55
C GLN A 174 19.87 11.99 13.85
N ASP A 175 20.05 11.30 14.97
CA ASP A 175 21.34 11.05 15.58
C ASP A 175 22.23 10.56 14.44
N LYS A 176 23.19 11.39 13.98
CA LYS A 176 23.93 11.08 12.75
C LYS A 176 24.53 9.68 12.84
N ASN A 177 24.80 9.26 14.08
CA ASN A 177 25.21 7.94 14.49
C ASN A 177 24.14 6.86 14.23
N GLN A 178 22.86 7.08 14.48
CA GLN A 178 21.80 6.12 14.11
C GLN A 178 21.68 5.96 12.60
N ASP A 179 21.68 7.04 11.83
CA ASP A 179 21.60 6.96 10.37
C ASP A 179 22.87 6.32 9.77
N THR A 180 24.06 6.60 10.32
CA THR A 180 25.30 5.93 9.91
C THR A 180 25.30 4.45 10.31
N LEU A 181 24.83 4.09 11.51
CA LEU A 181 24.68 2.71 11.95
C LEU A 181 23.68 1.94 11.09
N LEU A 182 22.55 2.57 10.72
CA LEU A 182 21.58 1.98 9.79
C LEU A 182 22.19 1.75 8.41
N GLY A 183 22.99 2.70 7.92
CA GLY A 183 23.77 2.55 6.69
C GLY A 183 24.76 1.39 6.78
N GLU A 184 25.45 1.24 7.91
CA GLU A 184 26.41 0.17 8.14
C GLU A 184 25.73 -1.20 8.22
N ILE A 185 24.59 -1.30 8.91
CA ILE A 185 23.77 -2.52 8.94
C ILE A 185 23.32 -2.90 7.51
N GLN A 186 22.90 -1.93 6.70
CA GLN A 186 22.53 -2.21 5.30
C GLN A 186 23.72 -2.68 4.47
N ARG A 187 24.91 -2.08 4.65
CA ARG A 187 26.15 -2.54 3.99
C ARG A 187 26.52 -3.95 4.40
N LEU A 188 26.52 -4.24 5.70
CA LEU A 188 26.82 -5.57 6.24
C LEU A 188 25.82 -6.61 5.75
N ARG A 189 24.52 -6.29 5.74
CA ARG A 189 23.48 -7.19 5.18
C ARG A 189 23.73 -7.51 3.71
N LYS A 190 24.12 -6.51 2.90
CA LYS A 190 24.49 -6.71 1.49
C LYS A 190 25.73 -7.59 1.35
N GLN A 191 26.77 -7.36 2.17
CA GLN A 191 27.98 -8.19 2.17
C GLN A 191 27.69 -9.64 2.56
N VAL A 192 26.90 -9.86 3.61
CA VAL A 192 26.50 -11.21 4.04
C VAL A 192 25.74 -11.91 2.93
N HIS A 193 24.79 -11.23 2.26
CA HIS A 193 24.06 -11.79 1.13
C HIS A 193 24.99 -12.16 -0.04
N GLN A 194 25.94 -11.28 -0.39
CA GLN A 194 26.91 -11.54 -1.45
C GLN A 194 27.81 -12.75 -1.11
N LEU A 195 28.33 -12.82 0.11
CA LEU A 195 29.17 -13.93 0.56
C LEU A 195 28.40 -15.26 0.61
N GLN A 196 27.14 -15.24 1.03
CA GLN A 196 26.27 -16.41 1.00
C GLN A 196 26.06 -16.91 -0.43
N LEU A 197 25.81 -15.99 -1.37
CA LEU A 197 25.64 -16.32 -2.78
C LEU A 197 26.91 -16.92 -3.39
N GLU A 198 28.09 -16.32 -3.14
CA GLU A 198 29.38 -16.84 -3.62
C GLU A 198 29.69 -18.24 -3.04
N ARG A 199 29.43 -18.45 -1.75
CA ARG A 199 29.57 -19.75 -1.09
C ARG A 199 28.66 -20.80 -1.73
N ASP A 200 27.39 -20.48 -1.95
CA ASP A 200 26.42 -21.41 -2.54
C ASP A 200 26.81 -21.77 -3.98
N ILE A 201 27.32 -20.81 -4.75
CA ILE A 201 27.90 -21.03 -6.10
C ILE A 201 29.07 -22.01 -6.03
N LEU A 202 30.04 -21.78 -5.14
CA LEU A 202 31.21 -22.65 -5.00
C LEU A 202 30.81 -24.06 -4.55
N THR A 203 29.89 -24.15 -3.60
CA THR A 203 29.36 -25.43 -3.10
C THR A 203 28.71 -26.22 -4.24
N LYS A 204 27.86 -25.57 -5.05
CA LYS A 204 27.23 -26.21 -6.22
C LYS A 204 28.20 -26.50 -7.36
N ALA A 205 29.23 -25.68 -7.55
CA ALA A 205 30.28 -25.96 -8.52
C ALA A 205 31.02 -27.26 -8.16
N ASN A 206 31.35 -27.45 -6.87
CA ASN A 206 32.00 -28.67 -6.39
C ASN A 206 31.11 -29.89 -6.54
N GLU A 207 29.84 -29.81 -6.15
CA GLU A 207 28.88 -30.91 -6.28
C GLU A 207 28.69 -31.37 -7.74
N LEU A 208 28.54 -30.43 -8.68
CA LEU A 208 28.15 -30.74 -10.06
C LEU A 208 29.34 -31.01 -10.99
N ILE A 209 30.46 -30.31 -10.78
CA ILE A 209 31.59 -30.31 -11.71
C ILE A 209 32.74 -31.17 -11.16
N LYS A 210 32.71 -31.53 -9.86
CA LYS A 210 33.76 -32.30 -9.17
C LYS A 210 35.17 -31.73 -9.38
N LYS A 211 35.27 -30.42 -9.57
CA LYS A 211 36.54 -29.70 -9.61
C LYS A 211 36.90 -29.32 -8.18
N ASP A 212 38.17 -29.48 -7.81
CA ASP A 212 38.65 -29.28 -6.45
C ASP A 212 38.41 -27.84 -5.93
N LEU A 213 38.39 -27.71 -4.60
CA LEU A 213 38.08 -26.52 -3.79
C LEU A 213 38.90 -25.24 -4.09
N GLY A 214 39.82 -25.28 -5.06
CA GLY A 214 40.70 -24.17 -5.44
C GLY A 214 40.34 -23.44 -6.75
N ILE A 215 39.29 -23.85 -7.46
CA ILE A 215 38.94 -23.21 -8.75
C ILE A 215 37.98 -22.05 -8.53
N SER A 216 38.42 -20.83 -8.84
CA SER A 216 37.56 -19.66 -8.94
C SER A 216 36.43 -19.92 -9.94
N PHE A 217 35.18 -19.69 -9.53
CA PHE A 217 33.98 -19.87 -10.38
C PHE A 217 34.02 -19.03 -11.67
N LEU A 218 34.85 -17.99 -11.72
CA LEU A 218 35.08 -17.17 -12.90
C LEU A 218 35.77 -17.93 -14.04
N LYS A 219 36.66 -18.89 -13.70
CA LYS A 219 37.40 -19.72 -14.67
C LYS A 219 36.57 -20.87 -15.26
N LEU A 220 35.33 -21.05 -14.79
CA LEU A 220 34.44 -22.10 -15.29
C LEU A 220 34.00 -21.82 -16.73
N LYS A 221 33.76 -22.89 -17.50
CA LYS A 221 33.24 -22.75 -18.87
C LYS A 221 31.80 -22.21 -18.83
N ASN A 222 31.37 -21.46 -19.84
CA ASN A 222 30.01 -20.90 -19.89
C ASN A 222 28.90 -21.97 -19.74
N ARG A 223 29.10 -23.17 -20.30
CA ARG A 223 28.21 -24.31 -20.12
C ARG A 223 28.14 -24.80 -18.66
N GLU A 224 29.26 -24.81 -17.95
CA GLU A 224 29.34 -25.16 -16.53
C GLU A 224 28.65 -24.10 -15.66
N LYS A 225 28.92 -22.81 -15.93
CA LYS A 225 28.23 -21.69 -15.29
C LYS A 225 26.70 -21.82 -15.45
N THR A 226 26.20 -22.22 -16.62
CA THR A 226 24.75 -22.42 -16.81
C THR A 226 24.16 -23.53 -15.93
N LEU A 227 24.92 -24.60 -15.63
CA LEU A 227 24.46 -25.68 -14.76
C LEU A 227 24.26 -25.18 -13.33
N ILE A 228 25.22 -24.37 -12.85
CA ILE A 228 25.16 -23.75 -11.52
C ILE A 228 23.96 -22.80 -11.43
N VAL A 229 23.77 -21.94 -12.45
CA VAL A 229 22.60 -21.04 -12.50
C VAL A 229 21.29 -21.84 -12.47
N ASP A 230 21.19 -22.93 -13.24
CA ASP A 230 19.99 -23.76 -13.26
C ASP A 230 19.70 -24.46 -11.92
N ALA A 231 20.74 -24.79 -11.15
CA ALA A 231 20.61 -25.38 -9.81
C ALA A 231 20.19 -24.35 -8.75
N LEU A 232 20.72 -23.12 -8.83
CA LEU A 232 20.50 -22.06 -7.84
C LEU A 232 19.33 -21.12 -8.13
N LYS A 233 18.75 -21.15 -9.34
CA LYS A 233 17.64 -20.26 -9.76
C LYS A 233 16.39 -20.30 -8.87
N LYS A 234 16.21 -21.34 -8.05
CA LYS A 234 15.10 -21.44 -7.10
C LYS A 234 15.36 -20.64 -5.81
N LYS A 235 16.63 -20.44 -5.45
CA LYS A 235 17.06 -19.74 -4.23
C LYS A 235 17.38 -18.26 -4.50
N TYR A 236 17.98 -17.96 -5.63
CA TYR A 236 18.46 -16.60 -5.98
C TYR A 236 17.90 -16.13 -7.32
N PRO A 237 17.70 -14.81 -7.50
CA PRO A 237 17.27 -14.27 -8.79
C PRO A 237 18.33 -14.50 -9.87
N VAL A 238 17.89 -14.94 -11.04
CA VAL A 238 18.79 -15.29 -12.16
C VAL A 238 19.67 -14.13 -12.58
N ALA A 239 19.16 -12.89 -12.54
CA ALA A 239 19.96 -11.71 -12.91
C ALA A 239 21.20 -11.53 -12.02
N GLU A 240 21.04 -11.77 -10.71
CA GLU A 240 22.13 -11.66 -9.74
C GLU A 240 23.17 -12.77 -9.93
N LEU A 241 22.71 -14.02 -10.10
CA LEU A 241 23.59 -15.16 -10.40
C LEU A 241 24.42 -14.94 -11.66
N LEU A 242 23.82 -14.36 -12.71
CA LEU A 242 24.51 -14.04 -13.96
C LEU A 242 25.56 -12.94 -13.79
N SER A 243 25.27 -11.93 -12.97
CA SER A 243 26.20 -10.85 -12.65
C SER A 243 27.45 -11.40 -11.94
N VAL A 244 27.26 -12.22 -10.89
CA VAL A 244 28.38 -12.78 -10.12
C VAL A 244 29.22 -13.74 -10.97
N LEU A 245 28.59 -14.60 -11.77
CA LEU A 245 29.31 -15.54 -12.64
C LEU A 245 29.93 -14.90 -13.89
N GLN A 246 29.71 -13.59 -14.10
CA GLN A 246 30.09 -12.86 -15.31
C GLN A 246 29.62 -13.57 -16.59
N LEU A 247 28.35 -13.99 -16.60
CA LEU A 247 27.74 -14.70 -17.72
C LEU A 247 26.69 -13.81 -18.39
N ALA A 248 26.87 -13.52 -19.68
CA ALA A 248 25.89 -12.76 -20.43
C ALA A 248 24.52 -13.48 -20.47
N ARG A 249 23.45 -12.71 -20.35
CA ARG A 249 22.07 -13.24 -20.32
C ARG A 249 21.74 -14.06 -21.58
N SER A 250 22.17 -13.59 -22.75
CA SER A 250 22.04 -14.31 -24.03
C SER A 250 22.75 -15.67 -24.01
N CYS A 251 23.98 -15.73 -23.50
CA CYS A 251 24.73 -16.98 -23.37
C CYS A 251 24.03 -18.00 -22.45
N TYR A 252 23.44 -17.53 -21.34
CA TYR A 252 22.67 -18.41 -20.46
C TYR A 252 21.46 -19.03 -21.18
N PHE A 253 20.63 -18.20 -21.83
CA PHE A 253 19.45 -18.70 -22.53
C PHE A 253 19.80 -19.56 -23.76
N TYR A 254 20.88 -19.24 -24.46
CA TYR A 254 21.42 -20.07 -25.54
C TYR A 254 21.74 -21.48 -25.06
N HIS A 255 22.61 -21.61 -24.04
CA HIS A 255 23.00 -22.91 -23.52
C HIS A 255 21.83 -23.67 -22.85
N LYS A 256 20.90 -22.95 -22.23
CA LYS A 256 19.68 -23.54 -21.66
C LYS A 256 18.74 -24.08 -22.74
N ALA A 257 18.55 -23.33 -23.82
CA ALA A 257 17.77 -23.78 -24.98
C ALA A 257 18.44 -25.00 -25.63
N SER A 258 19.76 -25.00 -25.80
CA SER A 258 20.48 -26.16 -26.34
C SER A 258 20.32 -27.44 -25.51
N LYS A 259 20.17 -27.33 -24.18
CA LYS A 259 19.87 -28.50 -23.33
C LYS A 259 18.42 -28.99 -23.45
N ARG A 260 17.50 -28.11 -23.82
CA ARG A 260 16.08 -28.42 -24.03
C ARG A 260 15.79 -28.94 -25.43
N LEU A 261 16.72 -28.76 -26.37
CA LEU A 261 16.58 -29.37 -27.68
C LEU A 261 16.47 -30.88 -27.48
N TYR A 262 15.28 -31.39 -27.76
CA TYR A 262 14.99 -32.79 -27.94
C TYR A 262 16.11 -33.40 -28.80
N ASP A 263 16.60 -34.57 -28.40
CA ASP A 263 17.61 -35.26 -29.19
C ASP A 263 17.03 -35.54 -30.58
N LYS A 264 17.47 -34.73 -31.55
CA LYS A 264 17.04 -34.82 -32.97
C LYS A 264 17.18 -36.23 -33.52
N TYR A 265 18.07 -37.04 -32.95
CA TYR A 265 18.35 -38.40 -33.38
C TYR A 265 17.85 -39.47 -32.39
N ALA A 266 16.98 -39.13 -31.43
CA ALA A 266 16.47 -40.08 -30.42
C ALA A 266 15.87 -41.34 -31.05
N GLU A 267 14.92 -41.18 -31.98
CA GLU A 267 14.31 -42.31 -32.71
C GLU A 267 15.34 -43.11 -33.51
N ILE A 268 16.31 -42.41 -34.10
CA ILE A 268 17.37 -43.02 -34.92
C ILE A 268 18.32 -43.86 -34.05
N ARG A 269 18.59 -43.45 -32.81
CA ARG A 269 19.43 -44.21 -31.89
C ARG A 269 18.78 -45.53 -31.52
N VAL A 270 17.49 -45.54 -31.19
CA VAL A 270 16.73 -46.75 -30.88
C VAL A 270 16.80 -47.72 -32.05
N ILE A 271 16.40 -47.26 -33.24
CA ILE A 271 16.40 -48.09 -34.45
C ILE A 271 17.81 -48.60 -34.80
N MET A 272 18.82 -47.75 -34.67
CA MET A 272 20.21 -48.14 -34.94
C MET A 272 20.71 -49.19 -33.95
N ALA A 273 20.31 -49.10 -32.67
CA ALA A 273 20.64 -50.09 -31.66
C ALA A 273 19.92 -51.42 -31.93
N ASP A 274 18.64 -51.38 -32.30
CA ASP A 274 17.85 -52.56 -32.67
C ASP A 274 18.48 -53.28 -33.86
N ILE A 275 18.76 -52.56 -34.95
CA ILE A 275 19.44 -53.13 -36.13
C ILE A 275 20.81 -53.69 -35.75
N PHE A 276 21.56 -53.02 -34.87
CA PHE A 276 22.88 -53.49 -34.45
C PHE A 276 22.79 -54.79 -33.65
N GLU A 277 21.81 -54.94 -32.78
CA GLU A 277 21.60 -56.13 -31.97
C GLU A 277 21.06 -57.30 -32.80
N GLU A 278 20.07 -57.06 -33.66
CA GLU A 278 19.52 -58.05 -34.61
C GLU A 278 20.61 -58.65 -35.53
N ASN A 279 21.63 -57.85 -35.87
CA ASN A 279 22.74 -58.26 -36.73
C ASN A 279 23.98 -58.70 -35.94
N TYR A 280 23.78 -59.26 -34.74
CA TYR A 280 24.82 -59.87 -33.88
C TYR A 280 25.99 -58.93 -33.56
N ARG A 281 25.76 -57.61 -33.51
CA ARG A 281 26.78 -56.58 -33.24
C ARG A 281 27.94 -56.58 -34.25
N CYS A 282 27.71 -57.08 -35.46
CA CYS A 282 28.71 -57.18 -36.52
C CYS A 282 28.72 -55.96 -37.44
N TYR A 283 27.66 -55.15 -37.43
CA TYR A 283 27.49 -54.07 -38.39
C TYR A 283 28.18 -52.80 -37.92
N GLY A 284 29.22 -52.41 -38.65
CA GLY A 284 29.84 -51.10 -38.49
C GLY A 284 29.02 -49.98 -39.13
N TYR A 285 29.44 -48.75 -38.89
CA TYR A 285 28.73 -47.53 -39.31
C TYR A 285 28.42 -47.47 -40.82
N ARG A 286 29.25 -48.07 -41.69
CA ARG A 286 28.99 -48.17 -43.14
C ARG A 286 27.77 -49.04 -43.45
N ARG A 287 27.66 -50.22 -42.82
CA ARG A 287 26.55 -51.17 -43.03
C ARG A 287 25.27 -50.66 -42.37
N LEU A 288 25.37 -50.08 -41.16
CA LEU A 288 24.25 -49.44 -40.49
C LEU A 288 23.71 -48.24 -41.28
N HIS A 289 24.58 -47.40 -41.85
CA HIS A 289 24.14 -46.30 -42.71
C HIS A 289 23.41 -46.81 -43.97
N ALA A 290 23.87 -47.89 -44.59
CA ALA A 290 23.19 -48.50 -45.74
C ALA A 290 21.79 -49.03 -45.37
N MET A 291 21.65 -49.70 -44.21
CA MET A 291 20.35 -50.19 -43.72
C MET A 291 19.40 -49.07 -43.30
N LEU A 292 19.91 -48.00 -42.67
CA LEU A 292 19.08 -46.84 -42.35
C LEU A 292 18.55 -46.17 -43.62
N ARG A 293 19.37 -46.13 -44.68
CA ARG A 293 18.97 -45.62 -45.99
C ARG A 293 17.94 -46.52 -46.69
N SER A 294 18.06 -47.85 -46.60
CA SER A 294 17.04 -48.77 -47.14
C SER A 294 15.70 -48.66 -46.40
N ASN A 295 15.73 -48.31 -45.11
CA ASN A 295 14.54 -48.07 -44.30
C ASN A 295 14.00 -46.63 -44.43
N ASN A 296 14.28 -45.94 -45.55
CA ASN A 296 13.87 -44.57 -45.87
C ASN A 296 14.31 -43.48 -44.88
N ARG A 297 15.37 -43.70 -44.09
CA ARG A 297 15.93 -42.70 -43.16
C ARG A 297 17.25 -42.14 -43.70
N VAL A 298 17.16 -40.96 -44.31
CA VAL A 298 18.32 -40.30 -44.93
C VAL A 298 19.10 -39.51 -43.87
N ILE A 299 20.20 -40.09 -43.41
CA ILE A 299 21.11 -39.48 -42.43
C ILE A 299 22.53 -39.55 -43.00
N SER A 300 23.38 -38.57 -42.70
CA SER A 300 24.76 -38.63 -43.14
C SER A 300 25.55 -39.71 -42.40
N GLU A 301 26.44 -40.39 -43.12
CA GLU A 301 27.33 -41.42 -42.56
C GLU A 301 28.15 -40.90 -41.36
N LYS A 302 28.54 -39.62 -41.38
CA LYS A 302 29.27 -38.97 -40.27
C LYS A 302 28.42 -38.92 -38.99
N VAL A 303 27.12 -38.66 -39.13
CA VAL A 303 26.18 -38.65 -37.99
C VAL A 303 26.01 -40.07 -37.46
N VAL A 304 25.84 -41.08 -38.33
CA VAL A 304 25.75 -42.49 -37.90
C VAL A 304 26.99 -42.91 -37.11
N ARG A 305 28.20 -42.59 -37.60
CA ARG A 305 29.44 -42.90 -36.88
C ARG A 305 29.50 -42.25 -35.50
N ARG A 306 29.08 -40.99 -35.39
CA ARG A 306 29.03 -40.27 -34.11
C ARG A 306 28.01 -40.89 -33.16
N LEU A 307 26.80 -41.19 -33.65
CA LEU A 307 25.75 -41.82 -32.84
C LEU A 307 26.19 -43.19 -32.33
N MET A 308 26.85 -44.02 -33.17
CA MET A 308 27.39 -45.30 -32.72
C MET A 308 28.43 -45.16 -31.60
N ALA A 309 29.25 -44.10 -31.62
CA ALA A 309 30.23 -43.85 -30.57
C ALA A 309 29.57 -43.39 -29.27
N GLU A 310 28.56 -42.52 -29.36
CA GLU A 310 27.78 -42.04 -28.21
C GLU A 310 26.99 -43.17 -27.53
N GLU A 311 26.38 -44.06 -28.32
CA GLU A 311 25.63 -45.25 -27.85
C GLU A 311 26.52 -46.47 -27.56
N GLN A 312 27.84 -46.34 -27.67
CA GLN A 312 28.81 -47.42 -27.44
C GLN A 312 28.55 -48.71 -28.27
N LEU A 313 28.03 -48.57 -29.49
CA LEU A 313 27.82 -49.67 -30.43
C LEU A 313 29.14 -50.13 -31.06
N VAL A 314 29.94 -50.85 -30.28
CA VAL A 314 31.26 -51.32 -30.70
C VAL A 314 31.14 -52.65 -31.42
N VAL A 315 31.55 -52.66 -32.70
CA VAL A 315 31.60 -53.89 -33.50
C VAL A 315 32.59 -54.86 -32.87
N LYS A 316 32.11 -56.05 -32.49
CA LYS A 316 32.98 -57.12 -32.02
C LYS A 316 33.83 -57.60 -33.19
N ARG A 317 35.15 -57.43 -33.07
CA ARG A 317 36.12 -57.96 -34.05
C ARG A 317 36.89 -59.10 -33.40
N THR A 318 36.82 -60.28 -33.99
CA THR A 318 37.72 -61.37 -33.61
C THR A 318 39.13 -60.95 -33.98
N ARG A 319 40.01 -60.81 -32.98
CA ARG A 319 41.42 -60.50 -33.22
C ARG A 319 42.04 -61.68 -33.97
N ARG A 320 42.48 -61.45 -35.21
CA ARG A 320 43.18 -62.48 -35.98
C ARG A 320 44.44 -62.85 -35.19
N ARG A 321 44.54 -64.11 -34.75
CA ARG A 321 45.76 -64.60 -34.12
C ARG A 321 46.88 -64.48 -35.14
N ARG A 322 48.04 -63.96 -34.71
CA ARG A 322 49.25 -64.05 -35.53
C ARG A 322 49.58 -65.53 -35.67
N TYR A 323 49.95 -65.94 -36.89
CA TYR A 323 50.37 -67.30 -37.16
C TYR A 323 51.54 -67.64 -36.22
N ASN A 324 51.43 -68.78 -35.53
CA ASN A 324 52.49 -69.34 -34.71
C ASN A 324 52.70 -70.78 -35.18
N SER A 325 53.88 -71.08 -35.73
CA SER A 325 54.28 -72.43 -36.15
C SER A 325 54.63 -73.34 -34.98
N TYR A 326 54.79 -72.77 -33.79
CA TYR A 326 55.13 -73.50 -32.58
C TYR A 326 53.86 -73.98 -31.87
N CYS A 327 53.66 -75.30 -31.80
CA CYS A 327 52.49 -75.94 -31.19
C CYS A 327 52.58 -76.11 -29.66
N GLY A 328 53.61 -75.56 -29.01
CA GLY A 328 53.92 -75.77 -27.59
C GLY A 328 54.96 -76.86 -27.34
N GLU A 329 55.49 -76.93 -26.12
CA GLU A 329 56.36 -78.04 -25.67
C GLU A 329 55.51 -79.28 -25.40
N ILE A 330 55.93 -80.43 -25.93
CA ILE A 330 55.19 -81.71 -25.79
C ILE A 330 55.35 -82.30 -24.37
N GLY A 331 56.29 -81.80 -23.57
CA GLY A 331 56.60 -82.29 -22.23
C GLY A 331 56.65 -81.19 -21.17
N PRO A 332 56.57 -81.56 -19.87
CA PRO A 332 56.67 -80.60 -18.77
C PRO A 332 58.07 -79.99 -18.67
N ALA A 333 58.13 -78.71 -18.30
CA ALA A 333 59.39 -77.98 -18.12
C ALA A 333 60.22 -78.60 -16.98
N PRO A 334 61.56 -78.70 -17.13
CA PRO A 334 62.42 -79.30 -16.12
C PRO A 334 62.47 -78.46 -14.83
N GLU A 335 62.58 -79.13 -13.68
CA GLU A 335 62.63 -78.50 -12.37
C GLU A 335 63.85 -77.58 -12.21
N LYS A 336 63.60 -76.34 -11.76
CA LYS A 336 64.65 -75.33 -11.59
C LYS A 336 65.37 -75.51 -10.26
N TYR A 337 66.55 -76.11 -10.30
CA TYR A 337 67.47 -76.22 -9.16
C TYR A 337 68.33 -74.94 -9.01
N ALA A 338 67.74 -73.84 -8.53
CA ALA A 338 68.54 -72.72 -8.03
C ALA A 338 67.75 -71.85 -7.05
N GLN A 339 67.93 -72.09 -5.75
CA GLN A 339 67.67 -71.09 -4.72
C GLN A 339 68.93 -70.21 -4.63
N ARG A 340 68.83 -68.94 -5.02
CA ARG A 340 69.88 -67.95 -4.73
C ARG A 340 69.75 -67.55 -3.26
N THR A 341 70.76 -67.89 -2.47
CA THR A 341 71.05 -67.33 -1.14
C THR A 341 71.45 -65.87 -1.23
#